data_AF-A0A9E5HP38-F1
#
_entry.id   AF-A0A9E5HP38-F1
#
_cell.length_a   1.000
_cell.length_b   1.000
_cell.length_c   1.000
_cell.angle_alpha   90.00
_cell.angle_beta   90.00
_cell.angle_gamma   90.00
#
_symmetry.space_group_name_H-M   'P 1'
#
loop_
_entity.id
_entity.type
_entity.pdbx_description
1 polymer ?
#
loop_
_entity_poly.entity_id
_entity_poly.type
_entity_poly.pdbx_seq_one_letter_code
_entity_poly.pdbx_strand_id
1 'polypeptide(L)' 'MAHPVDQHVGKRIRHRRWLVGMTQQQLADQVGIKFQQIQKYETGANRVSASR' A
#
# COMPACT_ATOMS: atom_id res chain seq x y z
N MET A 1 13.44 -10.33 4.42
CA MET A 1 12.14 -10.83 4.92
C MET A 1 11.20 -9.66 5.08
N ALA A 2 10.00 -9.70 4.50
CA ALA A 2 8.97 -8.69 4.73
C ALA A 2 8.57 -8.73 6.21
N HIS A 3 8.56 -7.58 6.88
CA HIS A 3 8.22 -7.55 8.30
C HIS A 3 6.73 -7.91 8.44
N PRO A 4 6.30 -8.67 9.47
CA PRO A 4 4.88 -8.97 9.69
C PRO A 4 3.98 -7.71 9.68
N VAL A 5 4.57 -6.58 10.09
CA VAL A 5 3.95 -5.24 10.06
C VAL A 5 3.66 -4.76 8.63
N ASP A 6 4.58 -4.97 7.67
CA ASP A 6 4.41 -4.55 6.28
C ASP A 6 3.20 -5.25 5.64
N GLN A 7 3.03 -6.55 5.92
CA GLN A 7 1.91 -7.34 5.42
C GLN A 7 0.58 -6.90 6.02
N HIS A 8 0.57 -6.55 7.31
CA HIS A 8 -0.62 -6.04 7.99
C HIS A 8 -1.04 -4.68 7.42
N VAL A 9 -0.08 -3.77 7.23
CA VAL A 9 -0.32 -2.44 6.64
C VAL A 9 -0.82 -2.56 5.20
N GLY A 10 -0.17 -3.39 4.37
CA GLY A 10 -0.59 -3.64 2.98
C GLY A 10 -2.03 -4.13 2.85
N LYS A 11 -2.43 -5.08 3.71
CA LYS A 11 -3.82 -5.57 3.77
C LYS A 11 -4.81 -4.47 4.15
N ARG A 12 -4.46 -3.61 5.12
CA ARG A 12 -5.33 -2.49 5.54
C ARG A 12 -5.47 -1.43 4.45
N ILE A 13 -4.40 -1.09 3.74
CA ILE A 13 -4.43 -0.15 2.61
C ILE A 13 -5.38 -0.67 1.53
N ARG A 14 -5.22 -1.93 1.11
CA ARG A 14 -6.10 -2.56 0.12
C ARG A 14 -7.56 -2.57 0.56
N HIS A 15 -7.82 -2.96 1.80
CA HIS A 15 -9.18 -3.01 2.33
C HIS A 15 -9.83 -1.62 2.36
N ARG A 16 -9.11 -0.61 2.86
CA ARG A 16 -9.61 0.77 2.87
C ARG A 16 -9.87 1.27 1.46
N ARG A 17 -8.95 1.03 0.52
CA ARG A 17 -9.08 1.43 -0.88
C ARG A 17 -10.34 0.84 -1.53
N TRP A 18 -10.63 -0.43 -1.27
CA TRP A 18 -11.86 -1.09 -1.75
C TRP A 18 -13.12 -0.50 -1.12
N LEU A 19 -13.12 -0.24 0.19
CA LEU A 19 -14.26 0.37 0.88
C LEU A 19 -14.64 1.76 0.33
N VAL A 20 -13.66 2.52 -0.17
CA VAL A 20 -13.89 3.85 -0.76
C VAL A 20 -13.97 3.83 -2.29
N GLY A 21 -13.97 2.65 -2.91
CA GLY A 21 -14.11 2.51 -4.37
C GLY A 21 -12.95 3.09 -5.18
N MET A 22 -11.74 3.17 -4.62
CA MET A 22 -10.59 3.80 -5.27
C MET A 22 -9.72 2.78 -6.04
N THR A 23 -9.13 3.23 -7.14
CA THR A 23 -8.07 2.50 -7.85
C THR A 23 -6.71 2.72 -7.16
N GLN A 24 -5.73 1.86 -7.46
CA GLN A 24 -4.37 2.04 -6.94
C GLN A 24 -3.75 3.35 -7.43
N GLN A 25 -4.08 3.77 -8.65
CA GLN A 25 -3.60 5.02 -9.23
C GLN A 25 -4.17 6.23 -8.50
N GLN A 26 -5.49 6.25 -8.25
CA GLN A 26 -6.14 7.32 -7.49
C GLN A 26 -5.56 7.46 -6.08
N LEU A 27 -5.33 6.34 -5.40
CA LEU A 27 -4.68 6.35 -4.09
C LEU A 27 -3.25 6.90 -4.17
N ALA A 28 -2.50 6.50 -5.19
CA ALA A 28 -1.13 6.94 -5.42
C ALA A 28 -1.03 8.46 -5.66
N ASP A 29 -1.95 8.99 -6.48
CA ASP A 29 -2.06 10.42 -6.77
C ASP A 29 -2.41 11.22 -5.50
N GLN A 30 -3.31 10.69 -4.65
CA GLN A 30 -3.69 11.34 -3.39
C GLN A 30 -2.56 11.39 -2.35
N VAL A 31 -1.73 10.34 -2.29
CA VAL A 31 -0.63 10.26 -1.32
C VAL A 31 0.72 10.71 -1.90
N GLY A 32 0.75 11.15 -3.16
CA GLY A 32 1.94 11.69 -3.82
C GLY A 32 3.04 10.66 -4.07
N ILE A 33 2.69 9.38 -4.27
CA ILE A 33 3.66 8.32 -4.57
C ILE A 33 3.32 7.64 -5.90
N LYS A 34 4.26 6.86 -6.45
CA LYS A 34 4.01 6.12 -7.71
C LYS A 34 3.01 4.97 -7.48
N PHE A 35 2.12 4.71 -8.44
CA PHE A 35 1.16 3.59 -8.37
C PHE A 35 1.83 2.24 -8.11
N GLN A 36 3.02 2.03 -8.69
CA GLN A 36 3.80 0.80 -8.49
C GLN A 36 4.18 0.60 -7.01
N GLN A 37 4.37 1.68 -6.25
CA GLN A 37 4.67 1.61 -4.82
C GLN A 37 3.45 1.13 -4.03
N ILE A 38 2.25 1.66 -4.35
CA ILE A 38 0.98 1.17 -3.80
C ILE A 38 0.77 -0.31 -4.14
N GLN A 39 1.01 -0.71 -5.40
CA GLN A 39 0.92 -2.11 -5.81
C GLN A 39 1.84 -2.99 -4.97
N LYS A 40 3.08 -2.56 -4.73
CA LYS A 40 4.06 -3.27 -3.91
C LYS A 40 3.66 -3.35 -2.42
N TYR A 41 3.02 -2.31 -1.88
CA TYR A 41 2.46 -2.33 -0.53
C TYR A 41 1.28 -3.29 -0.40
N GLU A 42 0.35 -3.27 -1.36
CA GLU A 42 -0.84 -4.13 -1.34
C GLU A 42 -0.55 -5.61 -1.63
N THR A 43 0.52 -5.90 -2.36
CA THR A 43 0.97 -7.28 -2.66
C THR A 43 1.98 -7.81 -1.64
N GLY A 44 2.45 -6.98 -0.70
CA GLY A 44 3.47 -7.35 0.29
C GLY A 44 4.86 -7.60 -0.32
N ALA A 45 5.08 -7.19 -1.57
CA ALA A 45 6.32 -7.43 -2.31
C ALA A 45 7.46 -6.47 -1.93
N ASN A 46 7.17 -5.28 -1.39
CA ASN A 46 8.19 -4.39 -0.81
C ASN A 46 7.90 -4.01 0.64
N ARG A 47 8.98 -3.93 1.43
CA ARG A 47 9.06 -3.28 2.74
C ARG A 47 8.37 -1.90 2.67
N VAL A 48 7.37 -1.65 3.51
CA VAL A 48 6.89 -0.29 3.75
C VAL A 48 7.97 0.33 4.63
N SER A 49 8.81 1.22 4.10
CA SER A 49 9.75 1.99 4.93
C SER A 49 8.98 3.00 5.78
N ALA A 50 8.18 2.51 6.73
CA ALA A 50 7.53 3.29 7.78
C ALA A 50 8.46 3.53 8.98
N SER A 51 9.73 3.11 8.89
CA SER A 51 10.75 3.42 9.89
C SER A 51 12.09 3.70 9.22
N ARG A 52 12.59 4.92 9.42
CA ARG A 52 13.94 5.11 9.95
C ARG A 52 13.75 5.60 11.38
#